data_AF-A0A5Y2QR99-F1
#
_entry.id   AF-A0A5Y2QR99-F1
#
_cell.length_a   1.000
_cell.length_b   1.000
_cell.length_c   1.000
_cell.angle_alpha   90.00
_cell.angle_beta   90.00
_cell.angle_gamma   90.00
#
_symmetry.space_group_name_H-M   'P 1'
#
loop_
_entity.id
_entity.type
_entity.pdbx_description
1 polymer ?
#
loop_
_entity_poly.entity_id
_entity_poly.type
_entity_poly.pdbx_seq_one_letter_code
_entity_poly.pdbx_strand_id
1 'polypeptide(L)' 'MSLKGLRFTLEVDGQEPDTFAVVSFRLIQRQSVPFVLSVDVASDSFMQTAEMLLEKKAVLT' A
#
# COMPACT_ATOMS: atom_id res chain seq x y z
N MET A 1 -14.12 -22.33 -10.45
CA MET A 1 -13.84 -21.44 -9.31
C MET A 1 -13.17 -20.18 -9.87
N SER A 2 -13.76 -19.01 -9.65
CA SER A 2 -13.25 -17.74 -10.19
C SER A 2 -11.99 -17.33 -9.44
N LEU A 3 -10.84 -17.27 -10.12
CA LEU A 3 -9.57 -16.71 -9.61
C LEU A 3 -9.59 -15.18 -9.55
N LYS A 4 -10.75 -14.56 -9.31
CA LYS A 4 -10.82 -13.15 -8.89
C LYS A 4 -10.55 -13.10 -7.38
N GLY A 5 -9.34 -13.53 -6.99
CA GLY A 5 -8.83 -13.35 -5.63
C GLY A 5 -8.75 -11.86 -5.33
N LEU A 6 -9.13 -11.47 -4.12
CA LEU A 6 -9.17 -10.12 -3.59
C LEU A 6 -7.85 -9.37 -3.91
N ARG A 7 -7.86 -8.49 -4.92
CA ARG A 7 -6.69 -7.72 -5.35
C ARG A 7 -6.73 -6.36 -4.67
N PHE A 8 -6.16 -6.29 -3.47
CA PHE A 8 -5.90 -5.01 -2.87
C PHE A 8 -4.83 -4.29 -3.69
N THR A 9 -5.04 -3.01 -3.97
CA THR A 9 -4.08 -2.17 -4.70
C THR A 9 -3.59 -1.05 -3.80
N LEU A 10 -2.28 -0.80 -3.83
CA LEU A 10 -1.68 0.34 -3.15
C LEU A 10 -1.23 1.38 -4.18
N GLU A 11 -1.93 2.51 -4.20
CA GLU A 11 -1.55 3.67 -4.99
C GLU A 11 -0.74 4.62 -4.10
N VAL A 12 0.42 5.08 -4.59
CA VAL A 12 1.29 6.03 -3.90
C VAL A 12 1.58 7.18 -4.86
N ASP A 13 1.35 8.42 -4.42
CA ASP A 13 1.57 9.60 -5.25
C ASP A 13 3.02 9.64 -5.77
N GLY A 14 3.18 9.70 -7.11
CA GLY A 14 4.48 9.71 -7.78
C GLY A 14 5.07 8.33 -8.07
N GLN A 15 4.33 7.25 -7.81
CA GLN A 15 4.68 5.88 -8.20
C GLN A 15 3.76 5.40 -9.33
N GLU A 16 4.29 4.58 -10.23
CA GLU A 16 3.48 3.95 -11.27
C GLU A 16 2.46 2.98 -10.64
N PRO A 17 1.25 2.86 -11.20
CA PRO A 17 0.31 1.82 -10.78
C PRO A 17 0.97 0.44 -10.92
N ASP A 18 0.67 -0.47 -9.99
CA ASP A 18 1.24 -1.83 -9.91
C ASP A 18 2.73 -1.93 -9.52
N THR A 19 3.38 -0.83 -9.15
CA THR A 19 4.76 -0.87 -8.59
C THR A 19 4.85 -1.76 -7.33
N PHE A 20 3.77 -1.83 -6.56
CA PHE A 20 3.70 -2.57 -5.31
C PHE A 20 2.57 -3.60 -5.34
N ALA A 21 2.94 -4.86 -5.14
CA ALA A 21 2.00 -5.93 -4.83
C ALA A 21 1.74 -5.96 -3.32
N VAL A 22 0.48 -5.82 -2.91
CA VAL A 22 0.08 -5.90 -1.49
C VAL A 22 0.11 -7.35 -1.02
N VAL A 23 0.90 -7.62 0.02
CA VAL A 23 1.04 -8.95 0.63
C VAL A 23 0.09 -9.10 1.82
N SER A 24 0.09 -8.10 2.71
CA SER A 24 -0.77 -8.04 3.89
C SER A 24 -0.99 -6.60 4.33
N PHE A 25 -2.05 -6.36 5.09
CA PHE A 25 -2.26 -5.08 5.75
C PHE A 25 -3.00 -5.24 7.08
N ARG A 26 -2.87 -4.22 7.92
CA ARG A 26 -3.59 -4.11 9.19
C ARG A 26 -4.03 -2.68 9.41
N LEU A 27 -5.34 -2.48 9.55
CA LEU A 27 -5.94 -1.22 9.96
C LEU A 27 -6.19 -1.23 11.48
N ILE A 28 -5.65 -0.23 12.17
CA ILE A 28 -5.93 0.04 13.58
C ILE A 28 -6.60 1.40 13.65
N GLN A 29 -7.86 1.43 14.06
CA GLN A 29 -8.62 2.66 14.21
C GLN A 29 -9.39 2.68 15.53
N ARG A 30 -9.52 3.85 16.12
CA ARG A 30 -10.36 4.12 17.30
C ARG A 30 -11.07 5.46 17.09
N GLN A 31 -12.19 5.64 17.78
CA GLN A 31 -12.96 6.87 17.68
C GLN A 31 -12.12 8.08 18.13
N SER A 32 -12.19 9.17 17.36
CA SER A 32 -11.57 10.47 17.68
C SER A 32 -10.04 10.45 17.80
N VAL A 33 -9.36 9.50 17.16
CA VAL A 33 -7.91 9.51 16.98
C VAL A 33 -7.54 9.18 15.53
N PRO A 34 -6.39 9.65 15.03
CA PRO A 34 -5.87 9.19 13.75
C PRO A 34 -5.70 7.66 13.73
N PHE A 35 -6.02 7.05 12.59
CA PHE A 35 -5.80 5.63 12.39
C PHE A 35 -4.34 5.34 11.99
N VAL A 36 -3.94 4.07 12.13
CA VAL A 36 -2.69 3.55 11.58
C VAL A 36 -3.04 2.46 10.58
N LEU A 37 -2.52 2.57 9.36
CA LEU A 37 -2.60 1.54 8.34
C LEU A 37 -1.18 1.03 8.07
N SER A 38 -0.91 -0.21 8.48
CA SER A 38 0.33 -0.91 8.15
C SER A 38 0.10 -1.76 6.92
N VAL A 39 0.95 -1.63 5.91
CA VAL A 39 0.86 -2.39 4.65
C VAL A 39 2.21 -3.01 4.36
N ASP A 40 2.24 -4.32 4.18
CA ASP A 40 3.40 -5.05 3.70
C ASP A 40 3.27 -5.21 2.18
N VAL A 41 4.30 -4.78 1.46
CA VAL A 41 4.33 -4.80 0.00
C VAL A 41 5.55 -5.52 -0.51
N ALA A 42 5.42 -6.12 -1.69
CA ALA A 42 6.52 -6.59 -2.50
C ALA A 42 6.60 -5.73 -3.77
N SER A 43 7.81 -5.46 -4.24
CA SER A 43 8.07 -4.81 -5.53
C SER A 43 9.13 -5.59 -6.27
N ASP A 44 9.03 -5.63 -7.59
CA ASP A 44 10.08 -6.11 -8.48
C ASP A 44 11.16 -5.03 -8.73
N SER A 45 10.86 -3.77 -8.40
CA SER A 45 11.80 -2.66 -8.45
C SER A 45 12.72 -2.63 -7.23
N PHE A 46 14.03 -2.80 -7.46
CA PHE A 46 15.05 -2.75 -6.43
C PHE A 46 15.43 -1.31 -5.99
N MET A 47 15.00 -0.27 -6.72
CA MET A 47 15.45 1.12 -6.51
C MET A 47 14.46 2.01 -5.73
N GLN A 48 13.51 1.43 -5.00
CA GLN A 48 12.60 2.19 -4.14
C GLN A 48 13.33 2.72 -2.91
N THR A 49 13.78 3.97 -2.95
CA THR A 49 14.38 4.64 -1.79
C THR A 49 13.29 5.20 -0.87
N ALA A 50 13.62 5.38 0.42
CA ALA A 50 12.67 5.92 1.38
C ALA A 50 12.14 7.31 0.97
N GLU A 51 13.00 8.15 0.39
CA GLU A 51 12.66 9.51 -0.06
C GLU A 51 11.55 9.54 -1.13
N MET A 52 11.43 8.48 -1.94
CA MET A 52 10.38 8.37 -2.95
C MET A 52 9.00 8.05 -2.35
N LEU A 53 8.95 7.54 -1.12
CA LEU A 53 7.73 7.00 -0.49
C LEU A 53 7.30 7.79 0.75
N LEU A 54 8.24 8.40 1.47
CA LEU A 54 7.95 9.18 2.66
C LEU A 54 7.14 10.44 2.33
N GLU A 55 6.20 10.76 3.22
CA GLU A 55 5.33 11.94 3.12
C GLU A 55 4.52 12.03 1.82
N LYS A 56 4.32 10.89 1.14
CA LYS A 56 3.41 10.77 0.01
C LYS A 56 2.03 10.34 0.48
N LYS A 57 1.00 10.81 -0.22
CA LYS A 57 -0.33 10.26 -0.07
C LYS A 57 -0.31 8.83 -0.60
N ALA A 58 -0.90 7.92 0.16
CA ALA A 58 -1.10 6.55 -0.23
C ALA A 58 -2.56 6.15 -0.03
N VAL A 59 -3.11 5.36 -0.94
CA VAL A 59 -4.48 4.84 -0.90
C VAL A 59 -4.44 3.34 -1.10
N LEU A 60 -4.97 2.61 -0.13
CA LEU A 60 -5.22 1.17 -0.23
C LEU A 60 -6.69 0.94 -0.61
N THR A 61 -6.94 0.26 -1.74
CA THR A 61 -8.28 -0.08 -2.23
C THR A 61 -8.49 -1.59 -2.23
#